data_AF-A0A9Q0DMW9-F1
#
_entry.id   AF-A0A9Q0DMW9-F1
#
_cell.length_a   1.000
_cell.length_b   1.000
_cell.length_c   1.000
_cell.angle_alpha   90.00
_cell.angle_beta   90.00
_cell.angle_gamma   90.00
#
_symmetry.space_group_name_H-M   'P 1'
#
loop_
_entity.id
_entity.type
_entity.pdbx_description
1 polymer ?
#
loop_
_entity_poly.entity_id
_entity_poly.type
_entity_poly.pdbx_seq_one_letter_code
_entity_poly.pdbx_strand_id
1 'polypeptide(L)'
;MFNRVLPFVNANKLCSIQEANPFTRTQEANPFTHTQEANPFTRTQEANPFTRTQEANPFTRTQEANPFTRTQEANPFTRTQEANPFTRTQEANPFTRTQEANPFTRTQEANPFTRTQEANPFTRTQEANSFTRTQLQITD
;
A
#
# COMPACT_ATOMS: atom_id res chain seq x y z
N MET A 1 -21.83 13.15 10.67
CA MET A 1 -20.78 12.17 10.35
C MET A 1 -21.40 11.14 9.42
N PHE A 2 -21.13 11.24 8.11
CA PHE A 2 -21.59 10.24 7.16
C PHE A 2 -20.60 9.07 7.18
N ASN A 3 -20.92 8.00 7.91
CA ASN A 3 -20.25 6.71 7.76
C ASN A 3 -20.75 6.09 6.46
N ARG A 4 -20.14 6.45 5.33
CA ARG A 4 -20.48 5.89 4.03
C ARG A 4 -19.65 4.63 3.83
N VAL A 5 -20.19 3.47 4.24
CA VAL A 5 -19.67 2.18 3.75
C VAL A 5 -20.09 2.10 2.28
N LEU A 6 -19.16 2.37 1.38
CA LEU A 6 -19.37 2.11 -0.04
C LEU A 6 -18.89 0.68 -0.35
N PRO A 7 -19.78 -0.33 -0.47
CA PRO A 7 -19.41 -1.57 -1.14
C PRO A 7 -19.32 -1.26 -2.63
N PHE A 8 -18.18 -0.74 -3.07
CA PHE A 8 -17.90 -0.61 -4.50
C PHE A 8 -17.38 -1.96 -5.00
N VAL A 9 -18.28 -2.72 -5.61
CA VAL A 9 -17.92 -3.80 -6.54
C VAL A 9 -18.26 -3.25 -7.92
N ASN A 10 -17.28 -2.68 -8.62
CA ASN A 10 -17.42 -2.39 -10.04
C ASN A 10 -16.06 -2.50 -10.74
N ALA A 11 -16.04 -3.17 -11.88
CA ALA A 11 -14.85 -3.32 -12.70
C ALA A 11 -14.65 -2.05 -13.55
N ASN A 12 -13.42 -1.52 -13.55
CA ASN A 12 -12.98 -0.32 -14.31
C ASN A 12 -13.55 1.02 -13.78
N LYS A 13 -13.24 1.35 -12.53
CA LYS A 13 -13.63 2.63 -11.93
C LYS A 13 -12.46 3.60 -11.87
N LEU A 14 -12.67 4.80 -12.40
CA LEU A 14 -11.86 5.98 -12.06
C LEU A 14 -12.45 6.59 -10.79
N CYS A 15 -11.69 6.60 -9.69
CA CYS A 15 -12.14 7.15 -8.42
C CYS A 15 -11.13 8.14 -7.86
N SER A 16 -11.56 9.37 -7.63
CA SER A 16 -10.81 10.36 -6.84
C SER A 16 -11.52 10.55 -5.51
N ILE A 17 -10.84 10.31 -4.40
CA ILE A 17 -11.42 10.38 -3.06
C ILE A 17 -10.65 11.41 -2.23
N GLN A 18 -11.39 12.27 -1.54
CA GLN A 18 -10.84 13.20 -0.57
C GLN A 18 -11.74 13.23 0.67
N GLU A 19 -11.30 12.58 1.74
CA GLU A 19 -12.13 12.38 2.93
C GLU A 19 -11.30 12.50 4.22
N ALA A 20 -11.97 12.79 5.33
CA ALA A 20 -11.38 12.79 6.66
C ALA A 20 -12.07 11.73 7.52
N ASN A 21 -11.27 10.82 8.09
CA ASN A 21 -11.66 9.62 8.82
C ASN A 21 -12.56 8.67 8.02
N PRO A 22 -12.27 8.37 6.73
CA PRO A 22 -13.07 7.42 5.98
C PRO A 22 -12.84 5.99 6.46
N PHE A 23 -13.86 5.15 6.28
CA PHE A 23 -13.75 3.70 6.44
C PHE A 23 -14.13 3.05 5.12
N THR A 24 -13.15 2.43 4.46
CA THR A 24 -13.31 1.90 3.11
C THR A 24 -13.04 0.40 3.07
N ARG A 25 -13.85 -0.31 2.29
CA ARG A 25 -13.62 -1.71 1.94
C ARG A 25 -13.93 -1.92 0.47
N THR A 26 -12.92 -2.26 -0.32
CA THR A 26 -13.03 -2.41 -1.78
C THR A 26 -12.70 -3.82 -2.21
N GLN A 27 -13.35 -4.24 -3.30
CA GLN A 27 -12.99 -5.42 -4.09
C GLN A 27 -13.20 -5.08 -5.56
N GLU A 28 -12.11 -4.83 -6.28
CA GLU A 28 -12.19 -4.30 -7.64
C GLU A 28 -11.23 -5.03 -8.59
N ALA A 29 -11.56 -4.99 -9.89
CA ALA A 29 -10.70 -5.46 -10.97
C ALA A 29 -10.40 -4.29 -11.90
N ASN A 30 -9.12 -4.09 -12.18
CA ASN A 30 -8.53 -2.98 -12.92
C ASN A 30 -8.99 -1.58 -12.42
N PRO A 31 -8.97 -1.30 -11.11
CA PRO A 31 -9.33 0.02 -10.62
C PRO A 31 -8.23 1.05 -10.91
N PHE A 32 -8.62 2.31 -11.07
CA PHE A 32 -7.71 3.44 -11.13
C PHE A 32 -8.10 4.46 -10.08
N THR A 33 -7.28 4.60 -9.04
CA THR A 33 -7.62 5.35 -7.83
C THR A 33 -6.60 6.44 -7.52
N HIS A 34 -7.12 7.59 -7.10
CA HIS A 34 -6.33 8.68 -6.53
C HIS A 34 -6.97 9.10 -5.20
N THR A 35 -6.25 8.95 -4.08
CA THR A 35 -6.76 9.25 -2.74
C THR A 35 -5.96 10.33 -2.05
N GLN A 36 -6.66 11.16 -1.27
CA GLN A 36 -6.09 12.10 -0.32
C GLN A 36 -6.90 12.05 0.97
N GLU A 37 -6.41 11.37 1.99
CA GLU A 37 -7.20 11.09 3.19
C GLU A 37 -6.44 11.38 4.49
N ALA A 38 -7.18 11.76 5.53
CA ALA A 38 -6.66 11.92 6.89
C ALA A 38 -7.32 10.89 7.82
N ASN A 39 -6.51 10.15 8.55
CA ASN A 39 -6.89 9.02 9.41
C ASN A 39 -7.80 7.96 8.75
N PRO A 40 -7.51 7.51 7.52
CA PRO A 40 -8.33 6.50 6.87
C PRO A 40 -8.14 5.11 7.49
N PHE A 41 -9.21 4.31 7.46
CA PHE A 41 -9.15 2.87 7.68
C PHE A 41 -9.58 2.15 6.40
N THR A 42 -8.64 1.43 5.78
CA THR A 42 -8.81 0.89 4.44
C THR A 42 -8.53 -0.60 4.40
N ARG A 43 -9.43 -1.37 3.77
CA ARG A 43 -9.21 -2.78 3.44
C ARG A 43 -9.51 -3.04 1.96
N THR A 44 -8.48 -3.34 1.18
CA THR A 44 -8.62 -3.58 -0.27
C THR A 44 -8.30 -5.02 -0.64
N GLN A 45 -8.89 -5.46 -1.75
CA GLN A 45 -8.47 -6.64 -2.50
C GLN A 45 -8.66 -6.35 -3.98
N GLU A 46 -7.57 -6.23 -4.74
CA GLU A 46 -7.65 -5.72 -6.11
C GLU A 46 -6.79 -6.54 -7.08
N ALA A 47 -7.25 -6.61 -8.34
CA ALA A 47 -6.49 -7.21 -9.43
C ALA A 47 -6.15 -6.14 -10.47
N ASN A 48 -4.88 -6.04 -10.83
CA ASN A 48 -4.28 -5.01 -11.68
C ASN A 48 -4.66 -3.56 -11.32
N PRO A 49 -4.58 -3.14 -10.04
CA PRO A 49 -4.90 -1.77 -9.68
C PRO A 49 -3.80 -0.79 -10.11
N PHE A 50 -4.20 0.44 -10.43
CA PHE A 50 -3.31 1.59 -10.51
C PHE A 50 -3.71 2.59 -9.42
N THR A 51 -2.84 2.80 -8.44
CA THR A 51 -3.16 3.59 -7.25
C THR A 51 -2.16 4.72 -7.03
N ARG A 52 -2.68 5.88 -6.64
CA ARG A 52 -1.88 6.99 -6.10
C ARG A 52 -2.50 7.49 -4.81
N THR A 53 -1.76 7.40 -3.72
CA THR A 53 -2.27 7.76 -2.38
C THR A 53 -1.41 8.83 -1.73
N GLN A 54 -2.06 9.70 -0.95
CA GLN A 54 -1.42 10.60 0.00
C GLN A 54 -2.24 10.59 1.28
N GLU A 55 -1.69 10.03 2.35
CA GLU A 55 -2.47 9.79 3.57
C GLU A 55 -1.71 10.19 4.84
N ALA A 56 -2.45 10.70 5.83
CA ALA A 56 -1.93 10.99 7.17
C ALA A 56 -2.57 10.06 8.20
N ASN A 57 -1.76 9.37 8.99
CA ASN A 57 -2.12 8.33 9.95
C ASN A 57 -3.04 7.23 9.39
N PRO A 58 -2.76 6.64 8.22
CA PRO A 58 -3.61 5.60 7.67
C PRO A 58 -3.42 4.26 8.39
N PHE A 59 -4.50 3.48 8.44
CA PHE A 59 -4.47 2.06 8.79
C PHE A 59 -4.94 1.24 7.58
N THR A 60 -4.02 0.51 6.94
CA THR A 60 -4.29 -0.17 5.67
C THR A 60 -4.02 -1.67 5.73
N ARG A 61 -4.90 -2.42 5.06
CA ARG A 61 -4.67 -3.84 4.76
C ARG A 61 -5.01 -4.13 3.31
N THR A 62 -4.01 -4.49 2.53
CA THR A 62 -4.13 -4.70 1.08
C THR A 62 -3.78 -6.14 0.69
N GLN A 63 -4.40 -6.60 -0.40
CA GLN A 63 -4.06 -7.84 -1.09
C GLN A 63 -4.22 -7.59 -2.59
N GLU A 64 -3.11 -7.55 -3.33
CA GLU A 64 -3.14 -7.09 -4.71
C GLU A 64 -2.38 -8.03 -5.67
N ALA A 65 -2.88 -8.18 -6.88
CA ALA A 65 -2.20 -8.89 -7.95
C ALA A 65 -1.87 -7.92 -9.09
N ASN A 66 -0.60 -7.89 -9.50
CA ASN A 66 -0.01 -6.96 -10.47
C ASN A 66 -0.32 -5.47 -10.20
N PRO A 67 -0.16 -4.95 -8.97
CA PRO A 67 -0.45 -3.55 -8.71
C PRO A 67 0.63 -2.61 -9.23
N PHE A 68 0.22 -1.41 -9.62
CA PHE A 68 1.11 -0.26 -9.81
C PHE A 68 0.74 0.81 -8.78
N THR A 69 1.62 1.05 -7.81
CA THR A 69 1.30 1.90 -6.66
C THR A 69 2.31 3.03 -6.48
N ARG A 70 1.80 4.21 -6.11
CA ARG A 70 2.61 5.32 -5.62
C ARG A 70 1.99 5.90 -4.36
N THR A 71 2.70 5.77 -3.24
CA THR A 71 2.22 6.20 -1.93
C THR A 71 3.10 7.28 -1.33
N GLN A 72 2.49 8.19 -0.58
CA GLN A 72 3.20 9.05 0.37
C GLN A 72 2.39 9.09 1.67
N GLU A 73 2.98 8.64 2.77
CA GLU A 73 2.24 8.47 4.02
C GLU A 73 3.02 8.99 5.23
N ALA A 74 2.28 9.56 6.19
CA ALA A 74 2.81 9.97 7.49
C ALA A 74 2.18 9.13 8.60
N ASN A 75 3.01 8.50 9.43
CA ASN A 75 2.65 7.55 10.49
C ASN A 75 1.72 6.42 10.04
N PRO A 76 2.00 5.72 8.92
CA PRO A 76 1.13 4.65 8.47
C PRO A 76 1.30 3.37 9.29
N PHE A 77 0.20 2.62 9.41
CA PHE A 77 0.21 1.22 9.83
C PHE A 77 -0.30 0.36 8.68
N THR A 78 0.60 -0.42 8.06
CA THR A 78 0.28 -1.13 6.80
C THR A 78 0.54 -2.62 6.92
N ARG A 79 -0.34 -3.40 6.27
CA ARG A 79 -0.13 -4.81 6.00
C ARG A 79 -0.48 -5.14 4.56
N THR A 80 0.53 -5.50 3.78
CA THR A 80 0.38 -5.77 2.35
C THR A 80 0.74 -7.21 2.01
N GLN A 81 0.09 -7.73 0.98
CA GLN A 81 0.47 -8.98 0.31
C GLN A 81 0.28 -8.77 -1.19
N GLU A 82 1.35 -8.86 -1.96
CA GLU A 82 1.32 -8.49 -3.37
C GLU A 82 2.04 -9.51 -4.26
N ALA A 83 1.51 -9.71 -5.47
CA ALA A 83 2.16 -10.53 -6.50
C ALA A 83 2.46 -9.66 -7.72
N ASN A 84 3.72 -9.69 -8.18
CA ASN A 84 4.29 -8.85 -9.22
C ASN A 84 4.03 -7.34 -9.05
N PRO A 85 4.26 -6.75 -7.87
CA PRO A 85 3.99 -5.34 -7.68
C PRO A 85 5.07 -4.44 -8.30
N PHE A 86 4.65 -3.27 -8.76
CA PHE A 86 5.52 -2.14 -9.04
C PHE A 86 5.18 -0.99 -8.09
N THR A 87 6.05 -0.73 -7.11
CA THR A 87 5.74 0.20 -6.02
C THR A 87 6.77 1.31 -5.89
N ARG A 88 6.27 2.51 -5.56
CA ARG A 88 7.10 3.62 -5.08
C ARG A 88 6.48 4.22 -3.83
N THR A 89 7.17 4.10 -2.71
CA THR A 89 6.69 4.58 -1.41
C THR A 89 7.61 5.64 -0.83
N GLN A 90 7.02 6.58 -0.11
CA GLN A 90 7.73 7.51 0.76
C GLN A 90 6.97 7.62 2.08
N GLU A 91 7.59 7.23 3.18
CA GLU A 91 6.89 7.13 4.46
C GLU A 91 7.68 7.74 5.62
N ALA A 92 6.97 8.36 6.56
CA ALA A 92 7.54 8.87 7.80
C ALA A 92 6.92 8.14 9.00
N ASN A 93 7.76 7.60 9.89
CA ASN A 93 7.41 6.75 11.02
C ASN A 93 6.47 5.58 10.68
N PRO A 94 6.74 4.78 9.62
CA PRO A 94 5.85 3.70 9.26
C PRO A 94 6.01 2.48 10.15
N PHE A 95 4.89 1.75 10.34
CA PHE A 95 4.88 0.39 10.84
C PHE A 95 4.34 -0.53 9.74
N THR A 96 5.20 -1.33 9.14
CA THR A 96 4.83 -2.11 7.94
C THR A 96 5.09 -3.59 8.10
N ARG A 97 4.20 -4.39 7.50
CA ARG A 97 4.42 -5.81 7.27
C ARG A 97 4.04 -6.17 5.83
N THR A 98 5.04 -6.54 5.04
CA THR A 98 4.87 -6.83 3.62
C THR A 98 5.26 -8.27 3.29
N GLN A 99 4.57 -8.85 2.31
CA GLN A 99 4.94 -10.11 1.67
C GLN A 99 4.74 -9.95 0.17
N GLU A 100 5.80 -10.09 -0.60
CA GLU A 100 5.76 -9.80 -2.04
C GLU A 100 6.43 -10.90 -2.86
N ALA A 101 5.89 -11.18 -4.04
CA ALA A 101 6.48 -12.09 -5.02
C ALA A 101 6.79 -11.34 -6.32
N ASN A 102 8.02 -11.47 -6.82
CA ASN A 102 8.58 -10.74 -7.95
C ASN A 102 8.39 -9.21 -7.88
N PRO A 103 8.69 -8.55 -6.75
CA PRO A 103 8.45 -7.12 -6.65
C PRO A 103 9.51 -6.27 -7.35
N PHE A 104 9.07 -5.14 -7.89
CA PHE A 104 9.93 -4.01 -8.27
C PHE A 104 9.59 -2.82 -7.37
N THR A 105 10.44 -2.53 -6.39
CA THR A 105 10.14 -1.50 -5.38
C THR A 105 11.20 -0.42 -5.29
N ARG A 106 10.73 0.80 -4.99
CA ARG A 106 11.58 1.89 -4.52
C ARG A 106 10.96 2.52 -3.28
N THR A 107 11.63 2.42 -2.16
CA THR A 107 11.15 2.91 -0.87
C THR A 107 12.09 3.94 -0.27
N GLN A 108 11.51 4.95 0.37
CA GLN A 108 12.24 5.92 1.19
C GLN A 108 11.49 6.10 2.52
N GLU A 109 12.13 5.76 3.62
CA GLU A 109 11.48 5.74 4.93
C GLU A 109 12.31 6.44 6.01
N ALA A 110 11.64 7.13 6.92
CA ALA A 110 12.25 7.74 8.10
C ALA A 110 11.65 7.15 9.38
N ASN A 111 12.51 6.72 10.30
CA ASN A 111 12.16 6.02 11.55
C ASN A 111 11.22 4.80 11.35
N PRO A 112 11.48 3.89 10.40
CA PRO A 112 10.54 2.81 10.14
C PRO A 112 10.70 1.63 11.11
N PHE A 113 9.59 0.92 11.31
CA PHE A 113 9.56 -0.43 11.87
C PHE A 113 8.97 -1.38 10.82
N THR A 114 9.81 -2.18 10.16
CA THR A 114 9.37 -2.99 9.02
C THR A 114 9.65 -4.49 9.20
N ARG A 115 8.75 -5.31 8.65
CA ARG A 115 8.99 -6.73 8.43
C ARG A 115 8.58 -7.12 7.01
N THR A 116 9.56 -7.56 6.24
CA THR A 116 9.40 -7.82 4.81
C THR A 116 9.82 -9.24 4.47
N GLN A 117 9.04 -9.91 3.62
CA GLN A 117 9.42 -11.17 2.98
C GLN A 117 9.20 -11.02 1.48
N GLU A 118 10.25 -11.24 0.69
CA GLU A 118 10.21 -11.05 -0.76
C GLU A 118 10.76 -12.29 -1.46
N ALA A 119 10.11 -12.69 -2.56
CA ALA A 119 10.62 -13.69 -3.48
C ALA A 119 11.02 -13.03 -4.81
N ASN A 120 12.21 -13.32 -5.32
CA ASN A 120 12.81 -12.73 -6.53
C ASN A 120 12.66 -11.20 -6.66
N PRO A 121 13.13 -10.41 -5.67
CA PRO A 121 12.95 -8.97 -5.67
C PRO A 121 13.95 -8.20 -6.53
N PHE A 122 13.49 -7.05 -7.04
CA PHE A 122 14.31 -5.92 -7.44
C PHE A 122 13.94 -4.71 -6.59
N THR A 123 14.74 -4.40 -5.56
CA THR A 123 14.43 -3.34 -4.60
C THR A 123 15.51 -2.28 -4.51
N ARG A 124 15.07 -1.04 -4.25
CA ARG A 124 15.93 0.06 -3.81
C ARG A 124 15.33 0.73 -2.60
N THR A 125 16.01 0.61 -1.47
CA THR A 125 15.54 1.10 -0.17
C THR A 125 16.48 2.16 0.40
N GLN A 126 15.92 3.23 0.94
CA GLN A 126 16.64 4.24 1.73
C GLN A 126 15.92 4.44 3.06
N GLU A 127 16.60 4.11 4.16
CA GLU A 127 16.03 4.19 5.50
C GLU A 127 16.93 5.02 6.42
N ALA A 128 16.32 5.76 7.35
CA ALA A 128 17.01 6.41 8.46
C ALA A 128 16.39 6.00 9.79
N ASN A 129 17.23 5.72 10.80
CA ASN A 129 16.81 5.31 12.16
C ASN A 129 15.83 4.12 12.16
N SER A 130 16.16 3.05 11.43
CA SER A 130 15.22 1.94 11.21
C SER A 130 15.39 0.77 12.16
N PHE A 131 14.28 0.06 12.37
CA PHE A 131 14.26 -1.33 12.81
C PHE A 131 13.62 -2.17 11.69
N THR A 132 14.43 -2.93 10.97
CA THR A 132 14.00 -3.64 9.76
C THR A 132 14.36 -5.12 9.85
N ARG A 133 13.40 -5.99 9.51
CA ARG A 133 13.65 -7.42 9.28
C ARG A 133 13.20 -7.82 7.88
N THR A 134 14.17 -8.17 7.03
CA THR A 134 13.92 -8.60 5.66
C THR A 134 14.34 -10.06 5.46
N GLN A 135 13.50 -10.85 4.78
CA GLN A 135 13.86 -12.16 4.26
C GLN A 135 13.69 -12.17 2.75
N LEU A 136 14.75 -12.54 2.05
CA LEU A 136 14.77 -12.64 0.59
C LEU A 136 14.85 -14.12 0.21
N GLN A 137 13.93 -14.57 -0.64
CA GLN A 137 13.98 -15.89 -1.27
C GLN A 137 14.30 -15.68 -2.75
N ILE A 138 15.51 -16.08 -3.14
CA ILE A 138 15.94 -16.09 -4.54
C ILE A 138 15.99 -17.56 -4.93
N THR A 139 15.17 -17.95 -5.89
CA THR A 139 15.19 -19.31 -6.47
C THR A 139 15.85 -19.23 -7.83
N ASP A 140 16.88 -20.05 -8.04
CA ASP A 140 17.56 -20.23 -9.33
C ASP A 140 16.67 -20.87 -10.40
#